data_AF-A0A8H6GDG8-F1
#
_entry.id   AF-A0A8H6GDG8-F1
#
_cell.length_a   1.000
_cell.length_b   1.000
_cell.length_c   1.000
_cell.angle_alpha   90.00
_cell.angle_beta   90.00
_cell.angle_gamma   90.00
#
_symmetry.space_group_name_H-M   'P 1'
#
loop_
_entity.id
_entity.type
_entity.pdbx_description
1 polymer ?
#
loop_
_entity_poly.entity_id
_entity_poly.type
_entity_poly.pdbx_seq_one_letter_code
_entity_poly.pdbx_strand_id
1 'polypeptide(L)'
;MCAQVLLQTEEPENLLSQGIIAENNATYGSMIVDQVVTVHQSTPRTMKPTLNQCLLAFFLYACQARLSHHSQTFLFLREATTLFCLLRLEDMDHSAKALAHRLFWVLVVSERSHAIRYRRPITLQITDEAPEIDMNDPSLSGFWSLSALFRPIDTSFVALLNQERFAISPPLSSLDFVETAVNTAIKPDLQLHETQKANLRITQLWLRMIVWKLRLRLGHLSENAHQHSLTYQYPLVVAKDLTLSTRDLSIDSIKIHGIGVTEKLYDIVSAVVDVLARVPVTPSSPQGLAMGTSPEDDLLYIRNLITKLPGGASTYEPLLEKHIQQALPSPGPSVAHSSPPISRVNS
;
A
#
# COMPACT_ATOMS: atom_id res chain seq x y z
N MET A 1 -22.84 5.06 -16.05
CA MET A 1 -21.44 5.14 -15.60
C MET A 1 -21.44 5.55 -14.13
N CYS A 2 -20.70 4.89 -13.24
CA CYS A 2 -20.72 5.24 -11.81
C CYS A 2 -19.64 6.28 -11.48
N ALA A 3 -19.86 7.10 -10.45
CA ALA A 3 -18.93 8.16 -10.05
C ALA A 3 -17.51 7.61 -9.90
N GLN A 4 -17.33 6.46 -9.25
CA GLN A 4 -16.02 5.82 -9.07
C GLN A 4 -15.26 5.57 -10.37
N VAL A 5 -15.94 5.24 -11.47
CA VAL A 5 -15.31 5.02 -12.79
C VAL A 5 -14.91 6.34 -13.44
N LEU A 6 -15.78 7.35 -13.43
CA LEU A 6 -15.46 8.70 -13.93
C LEU A 6 -14.24 9.31 -13.24
N LEU A 7 -14.12 8.96 -11.98
CA LEU A 7 -13.08 9.35 -11.07
C LEU A 7 -11.76 8.58 -11.32
N GLN A 8 -11.80 7.40 -11.94
CA GLN A 8 -10.61 6.64 -12.37
C GLN A 8 -10.10 7.06 -13.75
N THR A 9 -10.95 7.59 -14.63
CA THR A 9 -10.60 8.01 -15.99
C THR A 9 -10.21 9.48 -16.03
N GLU A 10 -8.91 9.79 -16.09
CA GLU A 10 -8.41 11.18 -16.21
C GLU A 10 -8.71 11.81 -17.58
N GLU A 11 -8.91 11.00 -18.62
CA GLU A 11 -9.17 11.53 -19.96
C GLU A 11 -10.63 11.99 -20.09
N PRO A 12 -10.87 13.22 -20.62
CA PRO A 12 -12.20 13.68 -20.97
C PRO A 12 -12.64 12.92 -22.22
N GLU A 13 -13.24 11.75 -22.05
CA GLU A 13 -14.12 11.28 -23.12
C GLU A 13 -15.27 12.30 -23.19
N ASN A 14 -15.42 12.95 -24.36
CA ASN A 14 -16.49 13.89 -24.69
C ASN A 14 -17.87 13.21 -24.65
N LEU A 15 -18.27 12.65 -23.51
CA LEU A 15 -19.43 11.76 -23.41
C LEU A 15 -20.72 12.48 -23.07
N LEU A 16 -20.69 13.71 -22.55
CA LEU A 16 -21.90 14.37 -22.05
C LEU A 16 -21.93 15.87 -22.38
N SER A 17 -22.22 16.16 -23.64
CA SER A 17 -22.74 17.47 -24.05
C SER A 17 -24.26 17.50 -23.86
N GLN A 18 -24.71 17.85 -22.64
CA GLN A 18 -25.96 18.59 -22.40
C GLN A 18 -26.16 18.92 -20.90
N GLY A 19 -25.90 20.18 -20.54
CA GLY A 19 -26.42 20.83 -19.33
C GLY A 19 -25.64 20.54 -18.04
N ILE A 20 -24.90 21.57 -17.57
CA ILE A 20 -23.94 21.59 -16.45
C ILE A 20 -22.56 21.05 -16.88
N ILE A 21 -21.76 21.94 -17.49
CA ILE A 21 -20.45 21.61 -18.06
C ILE A 21 -19.45 21.45 -16.90
N ALA A 22 -19.24 20.23 -16.43
CA ALA A 22 -18.02 19.90 -15.73
C ALA A 22 -16.86 19.88 -16.75
N GLU A 23 -15.78 20.60 -16.44
CA GLU A 23 -14.64 20.79 -17.36
C GLU A 23 -13.89 19.48 -17.70
N ASN A 24 -14.01 18.45 -16.86
CA ASN A 24 -13.46 17.12 -17.09
C ASN A 24 -14.20 16.05 -16.24
N ASN A 25 -13.91 14.77 -16.51
CA ASN A 25 -14.52 13.61 -15.84
C ASN A 25 -14.31 13.59 -14.32
N ALA A 26 -13.17 14.10 -13.83
CA ALA A 26 -12.89 14.19 -12.39
C ALA A 26 -13.77 15.24 -11.68
N THR A 27 -13.99 16.39 -12.32
CA THR A 27 -14.90 17.44 -11.81
C THR A 27 -16.33 16.92 -11.79
N TYR A 28 -16.79 16.27 -12.86
CA TYR A 28 -18.13 15.71 -12.94
C TYR A 28 -18.35 14.62 -11.87
N GLY A 29 -17.38 13.71 -11.73
CA GLY A 29 -17.44 12.66 -10.72
C GLY A 29 -17.44 13.23 -9.29
N SER A 30 -16.70 14.31 -9.02
CA SER A 30 -16.75 15.00 -7.72
C SER A 30 -18.14 15.58 -7.44
N MET A 31 -18.75 16.25 -8.42
CA MET A 31 -20.11 16.80 -8.28
C MET A 31 -21.16 15.71 -7.98
N ILE A 32 -21.07 14.57 -8.67
CA ILE A 32 -21.96 13.43 -8.38
C ILE A 32 -21.73 12.92 -6.96
N VAL A 33 -20.48 12.80 -6.51
CA VAL A 33 -20.17 12.34 -5.14
C VAL A 33 -20.80 13.29 -4.11
N ASP A 34 -20.66 14.60 -4.27
CA ASP A 34 -21.23 15.58 -3.33
C ASP A 34 -22.76 15.50 -3.27
N GLN A 35 -23.41 15.33 -4.43
CA GLN A 35 -24.85 15.13 -4.48
C GLN A 35 -25.28 13.82 -3.78
N VAL A 36 -24.58 12.72 -4.05
CA VAL A 36 -24.88 11.42 -3.43
C VAL A 36 -24.64 11.48 -1.91
N VAL A 37 -23.59 12.14 -1.45
CA VAL A 37 -23.31 12.34 -0.01
C VAL A 37 -24.45 13.13 0.64
N THR A 38 -24.96 14.17 0.00
CA THR A 38 -26.08 14.98 0.52
C THR A 38 -27.36 14.15 0.66
N VAL A 39 -27.67 13.32 -0.34
CA VAL A 39 -28.84 12.42 -0.31
C VAL A 39 -28.65 11.32 0.74
N HIS A 40 -27.45 10.75 0.83
CA HIS A 40 -27.13 9.72 1.81
C HIS A 40 -27.29 10.23 3.25
N GLN A 41 -26.81 11.46 3.53
CA GLN A 41 -26.93 12.08 4.85
C GLN A 41 -28.37 12.46 5.24
N SER A 42 -29.25 12.71 4.27
CA SER A 42 -30.67 13.00 4.52
C SER A 42 -31.55 11.75 4.55
N THR A 43 -31.01 10.58 4.20
CA THR A 43 -31.75 9.32 4.24
C THR A 43 -31.84 8.78 5.68
N PRO A 44 -33.04 8.44 6.19
CA PRO A 44 -33.20 7.85 7.51
C PRO A 44 -32.44 6.53 7.65
N ARG A 45 -31.76 6.33 8.78
CA ARG A 45 -31.09 5.04 9.07
C ARG A 45 -32.12 3.96 9.34
N THR A 46 -31.98 2.81 8.67
CA THR A 46 -32.83 1.64 8.88
C THR A 46 -32.14 0.65 9.83
N MET A 47 -32.92 -0.03 10.69
CA MET A 47 -32.38 -1.09 11.57
C MET A 47 -32.00 -2.38 10.83
N LYS A 48 -32.49 -2.54 9.59
CA LYS A 48 -32.16 -3.64 8.70
C LYS A 48 -31.58 -3.04 7.42
N PRO A 49 -30.25 -2.93 7.30
CA PRO A 49 -29.65 -2.41 6.09
C PRO A 49 -29.78 -3.44 4.95
N THR A 50 -29.81 -2.91 3.73
CA THR A 50 -29.78 -3.71 2.49
C THR A 50 -28.34 -3.82 1.97
N LEU A 51 -28.07 -4.85 1.16
CA LEU A 51 -26.77 -4.98 0.48
C LEU A 51 -26.43 -3.72 -0.34
N ASN A 52 -27.42 -3.10 -0.99
CA ASN A 52 -27.24 -1.89 -1.77
C ASN A 52 -26.80 -0.69 -0.93
N GLN A 53 -27.32 -0.53 0.29
CA GLN A 53 -26.85 0.53 1.21
C GLN A 53 -25.41 0.29 1.64
N CYS A 54 -25.03 -0.96 1.89
CA CYS A 54 -23.64 -1.32 2.21
C CYS A 54 -22.70 -1.05 1.02
N LEU A 55 -23.10 -1.43 -0.19
CA LEU A 55 -22.35 -1.16 -1.43
C LEU A 55 -22.22 0.35 -1.68
N LEU A 56 -23.29 1.12 -1.48
CA LEU A 56 -23.27 2.57 -1.61
C LEU A 56 -22.25 3.22 -0.66
N ALA A 57 -22.28 2.85 0.62
CA ALA A 57 -21.31 3.34 1.59
C ALA A 57 -19.87 2.97 1.20
N PHE A 58 -19.66 1.74 0.70
CA PHE A 58 -18.35 1.31 0.20
C PHE A 58 -17.88 2.12 -1.02
N PHE A 59 -18.76 2.39 -1.99
CA PHE A 59 -18.43 3.23 -3.15
C PHE A 59 -18.17 4.68 -2.76
N LEU A 60 -18.92 5.23 -1.80
CA LEU A 60 -18.64 6.55 -1.23
C LEU A 60 -17.26 6.60 -0.57
N TYR A 61 -16.88 5.56 0.19
CA TYR A 61 -15.52 5.41 0.70
C TYR A 61 -14.49 5.46 -0.44
N ALA A 62 -14.68 4.66 -1.50
CA ALA A 62 -13.72 4.55 -2.60
C ALA A 62 -13.55 5.89 -3.35
N CYS A 63 -14.65 6.62 -3.56
CA CYS A 63 -14.64 7.95 -4.15
C CYS A 63 -13.86 8.95 -3.29
N GLN A 64 -14.17 9.01 -1.99
CA GLN A 64 -13.56 9.94 -1.03
C GLN A 64 -12.07 9.65 -0.82
N ALA A 65 -11.68 8.36 -0.83
CA ALA A 65 -10.28 7.94 -0.75
C ALA A 65 -9.46 8.53 -1.90
N ARG A 66 -10.01 8.49 -3.12
CA ARG A 66 -9.33 9.00 -4.30
C ARG A 66 -9.34 10.53 -4.39
N LEU A 67 -10.35 11.18 -3.80
CA LEU A 67 -10.35 12.64 -3.59
C LEU A 67 -9.41 13.08 -2.45
N SER A 68 -8.72 12.14 -1.79
CA SER A 68 -7.85 12.41 -0.63
C SER A 68 -8.58 13.06 0.56
N HIS A 69 -9.89 12.89 0.66
CA HIS A 69 -10.69 13.36 1.80
C HIS A 69 -10.59 12.37 2.97
N HIS A 70 -9.46 12.37 3.67
CA HIS A 70 -9.10 11.31 4.63
C HIS A 70 -10.14 11.07 5.74
N SER A 71 -10.70 12.13 6.33
CA SER A 71 -11.72 12.00 7.39
C SER A 71 -13.00 11.36 6.86
N GLN A 72 -13.45 11.79 5.67
CA GLN A 72 -14.66 11.27 5.04
C GLN A 72 -14.48 9.83 4.56
N THR A 73 -13.27 9.51 4.07
CA THR A 73 -12.84 8.15 3.73
C THR A 73 -13.00 7.22 4.93
N PHE A 74 -12.48 7.62 6.10
CA PHE A 74 -12.57 6.80 7.30
C PHE A 74 -14.03 6.61 7.76
N LEU A 75 -14.84 7.68 7.73
CA LEU A 75 -16.24 7.63 8.11
C LEU A 75 -17.03 6.64 7.26
N PHE A 76 -16.94 6.74 5.93
CA PHE A 76 -17.69 5.84 5.04
C PHE A 76 -17.17 4.40 5.08
N LEU A 77 -15.88 4.18 5.29
CA LEU A 77 -15.35 2.83 5.48
C LEU A 77 -15.88 2.20 6.76
N ARG A 78 -15.95 2.97 7.85
CA ARG A 78 -16.54 2.54 9.12
C ARG A 78 -18.05 2.29 8.99
N GLU A 79 -18.74 3.13 8.23
CA GLU A 79 -20.15 2.93 7.92
C GLU A 79 -20.37 1.64 7.12
N ALA A 80 -19.63 1.43 6.03
CA ALA A 80 -19.77 0.23 5.19
C ALA A 80 -19.50 -1.07 5.97
N THR A 81 -18.45 -1.10 6.79
CA THR A 81 -18.14 -2.26 7.65
C THR A 81 -19.23 -2.49 8.71
N THR A 82 -19.78 -1.44 9.30
CA THR A 82 -20.90 -1.53 10.26
C THR A 82 -22.17 -2.04 9.58
N LEU A 83 -22.52 -1.51 8.41
CA LEU A 83 -23.68 -1.94 7.63
C LEU A 83 -23.56 -3.41 7.25
N PHE A 84 -22.36 -3.86 6.85
CA PHE A 84 -22.10 -5.26 6.53
C PHE A 84 -22.41 -6.18 7.73
N CYS A 85 -21.92 -5.85 8.93
CA CYS A 85 -22.16 -6.63 10.14
C CYS A 85 -23.65 -6.74 10.52
N LEU A 86 -24.50 -5.86 9.99
CA LEU A 86 -25.95 -5.84 10.25
C LEU A 86 -26.76 -6.53 9.13
N LEU A 87 -26.11 -7.03 8.07
CA LEU A 87 -26.77 -7.75 6.98
C LEU A 87 -27.28 -9.12 7.45
N ARG A 88 -28.44 -9.52 6.91
CA ARG A 88 -29.01 -10.86 7.10
C ARG A 88 -28.69 -11.74 5.89
N LEU A 89 -27.50 -12.32 5.87
CA LEU A 89 -27.01 -13.10 4.73
C LEU A 89 -27.84 -14.37 4.44
N GLU A 90 -28.59 -14.87 5.43
CA GLU A 90 -29.46 -16.04 5.31
C GLU A 90 -30.72 -15.77 4.48
N ASP A 91 -31.20 -14.52 4.48
CA ASP A 91 -32.41 -14.10 3.78
C ASP A 91 -32.15 -13.81 2.28
N MET A 92 -30.90 -13.94 1.83
CA MET A 92 -30.45 -13.53 0.50
C MET A 92 -30.47 -14.68 -0.50
N ASP A 93 -30.78 -14.38 -1.76
CA ASP A 93 -30.60 -15.33 -2.85
C ASP A 93 -29.11 -15.68 -3.07
N HIS A 94 -28.85 -16.74 -3.83
CA HIS A 94 -27.49 -17.23 -4.07
C HIS A 94 -26.56 -16.19 -4.71
N SER A 95 -27.07 -15.35 -5.60
CA SER A 95 -26.27 -14.35 -6.32
C SER A 95 -25.88 -13.19 -5.40
N ALA A 96 -26.86 -12.64 -4.68
CA ALA A 96 -26.66 -11.57 -3.73
C ALA A 96 -25.76 -12.02 -2.57
N LYS A 97 -25.92 -13.27 -2.11
CA LYS A 97 -25.05 -13.85 -1.07
C LYS A 97 -23.60 -14.00 -1.56
N ALA A 98 -23.39 -14.48 -2.78
CA ALA A 98 -22.04 -14.55 -3.37
C ALA A 98 -21.40 -13.16 -3.51
N LEU A 99 -22.18 -12.14 -3.90
CA LEU A 99 -21.71 -10.76 -3.93
C LEU A 99 -21.35 -10.23 -2.54
N ALA A 100 -22.19 -10.49 -1.53
CA ALA A 100 -21.91 -10.11 -0.15
C ALA A 100 -20.64 -10.79 0.39
N HIS A 101 -20.41 -12.06 0.06
CA HIS A 101 -19.18 -12.77 0.44
C HIS A 101 -17.93 -12.13 -0.16
N ARG A 102 -17.99 -11.69 -1.43
CA ARG A 102 -16.89 -10.93 -2.05
C ARG A 102 -16.74 -9.56 -1.38
N LEU A 103 -17.84 -8.87 -1.10
CA LEU A 103 -17.82 -7.58 -0.41
C LEU A 103 -17.17 -7.66 0.97
N PHE A 104 -17.41 -8.71 1.75
CA PHE A 104 -16.75 -8.94 3.03
C PHE A 104 -15.22 -8.83 2.91
N TRP A 105 -14.64 -9.56 1.96
CA TRP A 105 -13.19 -9.59 1.77
C TRP A 105 -12.64 -8.28 1.20
N VAL A 106 -13.39 -7.60 0.33
CA VAL A 106 -13.05 -6.25 -0.12
C VAL A 106 -13.01 -5.28 1.07
N LEU A 107 -14.01 -5.32 1.96
CA LEU A 107 -14.05 -4.49 3.16
C LEU A 107 -12.90 -4.82 4.12
N VAL A 108 -12.59 -6.11 4.32
CA VAL A 108 -11.44 -6.56 5.13
C VAL A 108 -10.13 -5.95 4.62
N VAL A 109 -9.87 -6.05 3.31
CA VAL A 109 -8.68 -5.52 2.65
C VAL A 109 -8.63 -3.98 2.77
N SER A 110 -9.74 -3.31 2.46
CA SER A 110 -9.84 -1.85 2.55
C SER A 110 -9.64 -1.32 3.97
N GLU A 111 -10.31 -1.92 4.97
CA GLU A 111 -10.22 -1.52 6.37
C GLU A 111 -8.79 -1.69 6.91
N ARG A 112 -8.15 -2.83 6.66
CA ARG A 112 -6.80 -3.13 7.14
C ARG A 112 -5.73 -2.27 6.46
N SER A 113 -5.84 -2.07 5.15
CA SER A 113 -4.96 -1.15 4.41
C SER A 113 -5.08 0.28 4.94
N HIS A 114 -6.30 0.75 5.19
CA HIS A 114 -6.56 2.08 5.75
C HIS A 114 -6.05 2.20 7.19
N ALA A 115 -6.25 1.18 8.02
CA ALA A 115 -5.75 1.11 9.39
C ALA A 115 -4.23 1.23 9.44
N ILE A 116 -3.52 0.51 8.57
CA ILE A 116 -2.07 0.57 8.47
C ILE A 116 -1.59 1.96 8.07
N ARG A 117 -2.19 2.53 7.02
CA ARG A 117 -1.78 3.83 6.46
C ARG A 117 -2.02 4.99 7.44
N TYR A 118 -3.18 5.02 8.06
CA TYR A 118 -3.66 6.18 8.82
C TYR A 118 -3.70 5.97 10.33
N ARG A 119 -3.15 4.86 10.85
CA ARG A 119 -3.18 4.50 12.27
C ARG A 119 -4.60 4.56 12.84
N ARG A 120 -5.50 3.81 12.20
CA ARG A 120 -6.91 3.72 12.60
C ARG A 120 -7.21 2.34 13.20
N PRO A 121 -8.17 2.23 14.12
CA PRO A 121 -8.62 0.94 14.61
C PRO A 121 -9.40 0.20 13.50
N ILE A 122 -9.46 -1.12 13.60
CA ILE A 122 -10.31 -1.98 12.77
C ILE A 122 -11.54 -2.44 13.56
N THR A 123 -12.59 -2.84 12.86
CA THR A 123 -13.83 -3.34 13.45
C THR A 123 -14.29 -4.66 12.83
N LEU A 124 -14.00 -4.91 11.56
CA LEU A 124 -14.44 -6.12 10.88
C LEU A 124 -13.51 -7.30 11.22
N GLN A 125 -13.97 -8.14 12.15
CA GLN A 125 -13.28 -9.35 12.56
C GLN A 125 -13.46 -10.47 11.53
N ILE A 126 -12.45 -11.33 11.43
CA ILE A 126 -12.53 -12.58 10.64
C ILE A 126 -12.75 -13.70 11.66
N THR A 127 -13.93 -14.30 11.63
CA THR A 127 -14.33 -15.42 12.51
C THR A 127 -14.47 -16.70 11.69
N ASP A 128 -14.82 -17.81 12.35
CA ASP A 128 -15.05 -19.09 11.67
C ASP A 128 -16.25 -19.05 10.71
N GLU A 129 -17.16 -18.09 10.90
CA GLU A 129 -18.31 -17.82 10.03
C GLU A 129 -17.97 -16.89 8.85
N ALA A 130 -16.73 -16.39 8.76
CA ALA A 130 -16.31 -15.57 7.63
C ALA A 130 -16.46 -16.35 6.32
N PRO A 131 -17.01 -15.74 5.25
CA PRO A 131 -17.19 -16.43 3.99
C PRO A 131 -15.83 -16.83 3.42
N GLU A 132 -15.69 -18.03 2.87
CA GLU A 132 -14.47 -18.40 2.14
C GLU A 132 -14.54 -17.98 0.67
N ILE A 133 -13.38 -17.65 0.10
CA ILE A 133 -13.25 -17.38 -1.34
C ILE A 133 -12.98 -18.71 -2.04
N ASP A 134 -13.77 -19.02 -3.07
CA ASP A 134 -13.59 -20.24 -3.85
C ASP A 134 -12.21 -20.25 -4.52
N MET A 135 -11.34 -21.13 -4.04
CA MET A 135 -9.98 -21.30 -4.56
C MET A 135 -9.94 -22.04 -5.90
N ASN A 136 -11.03 -22.71 -6.28
CA ASN A 136 -11.11 -23.46 -7.52
C ASN A 136 -11.50 -22.59 -8.72
N ASP A 137 -12.00 -21.37 -8.47
CA ASP A 137 -12.30 -20.39 -9.51
C ASP A 137 -11.03 -19.61 -9.90
N PRO A 138 -10.44 -19.87 -11.08
CA PRO A 138 -9.20 -19.19 -11.49
C PRO A 138 -9.39 -17.67 -11.64
N SER A 139 -10.62 -17.20 -11.89
CA SER A 139 -10.92 -15.77 -12.00
C SER A 139 -10.79 -15.03 -10.67
N LEU A 140 -10.87 -15.74 -9.54
CA LEU A 140 -10.74 -15.21 -8.19
C LEU A 140 -9.33 -15.38 -7.59
N SER A 141 -8.41 -16.01 -8.30
CA SER A 141 -7.03 -16.27 -7.84
C SER A 141 -6.30 -15.03 -7.29
N GLY A 142 -6.34 -13.93 -8.05
CA GLY A 142 -5.74 -12.67 -7.63
C GLY A 142 -6.46 -12.04 -6.44
N PHE A 143 -7.79 -12.16 -6.38
CA PHE A 143 -8.60 -11.68 -5.26
C PHE A 143 -8.33 -12.47 -3.98
N TRP A 144 -8.28 -13.80 -4.07
CA TRP A 144 -7.90 -14.67 -2.97
C TRP A 144 -6.52 -14.30 -2.41
N SER A 145 -5.53 -14.09 -3.29
CA SER A 145 -4.17 -13.71 -2.88
C SER A 145 -4.16 -12.36 -2.15
N LEU A 146 -4.97 -11.40 -2.62
CA LEU A 146 -5.11 -10.10 -1.98
C LEU A 146 -5.75 -10.23 -0.58
N SER A 147 -6.78 -11.04 -0.45
CA SER A 147 -7.42 -11.34 0.83
C SER A 147 -6.46 -12.05 1.78
N ALA A 148 -5.68 -13.01 1.28
CA ALA A 148 -4.68 -13.74 2.06
C ALA A 148 -3.57 -12.83 2.62
N LEU A 149 -3.16 -11.79 1.87
CA LEU A 149 -2.19 -10.80 2.34
C LEU A 149 -2.68 -10.04 3.59
N PHE A 150 -3.97 -9.72 3.65
CA PHE A 150 -4.56 -8.95 4.75
C PHE A 150 -5.19 -9.81 5.86
N ARG A 151 -5.49 -11.09 5.60
CA ARG A 151 -6.05 -12.03 6.59
C ARG A 151 -5.28 -12.07 7.92
N PRO A 152 -3.93 -12.10 7.98
CA PRO A 152 -3.20 -12.15 9.24
C PRO A 152 -3.17 -10.81 10.00
N ILE A 153 -3.65 -9.71 9.41
CA ILE A 153 -3.68 -8.39 10.05
C ILE A 153 -4.92 -8.30 10.94
N ASP A 154 -4.76 -8.67 12.20
CA ASP A 154 -5.82 -8.70 13.20
C ASP A 154 -5.81 -7.48 14.14
N THR A 155 -6.71 -7.49 15.12
CA THR A 155 -6.84 -6.41 16.10
C THR A 155 -5.57 -6.26 16.95
N SER A 156 -4.89 -7.36 17.29
CA SER A 156 -3.63 -7.33 18.05
C SER A 156 -2.49 -6.71 17.26
N PHE A 157 -2.37 -7.04 15.97
CA PHE A 157 -1.40 -6.41 15.07
C PHE A 157 -1.67 -4.91 14.91
N VAL A 158 -2.93 -4.52 14.69
CA VAL A 158 -3.31 -3.10 14.52
C VAL A 158 -3.08 -2.34 15.82
N ALA A 159 -3.41 -2.90 16.98
CA ALA A 159 -3.11 -2.31 18.28
C ALA A 159 -1.60 -2.09 18.45
N LEU A 160 -0.77 -3.06 18.01
CA LEU A 160 0.68 -2.95 18.12
C LEU A 160 1.15 -1.78 17.26
N LEU A 161 0.67 -1.72 16.02
CA LEU A 161 0.95 -0.64 15.10
C LEU A 161 0.53 0.72 15.64
N ASN A 162 -0.65 0.82 16.26
CA ASN A 162 -1.18 2.06 16.80
C ASN A 162 -0.58 2.47 18.14
N GLN A 163 0.29 1.66 18.75
CA GLN A 163 0.82 1.91 20.10
C GLN A 163 -0.30 1.98 21.15
N GLU A 164 -1.33 1.16 20.97
CA GLU A 164 -2.43 1.08 21.92
C GLU A 164 -1.96 0.49 23.25
N ARG A 165 -2.71 0.76 24.32
CA ARG A 165 -2.40 0.21 25.64
C ARG A 165 -2.80 -1.25 25.67
N PHE A 166 -1.88 -2.11 26.06
CA PHE A 166 -2.12 -3.53 26.21
C PHE A 166 -2.26 -3.90 27.68
N ALA A 167 -3.27 -4.70 27.99
CA ALA A 167 -3.27 -5.45 29.24
C ALA A 167 -2.18 -6.53 29.22
N ILE A 168 -1.99 -7.18 28.07
CA ILE A 168 -0.98 -8.22 27.82
C ILE A 168 -0.34 -7.93 26.46
N SER A 169 0.99 -7.80 26.43
CA SER A 169 1.73 -7.61 25.18
C SER A 169 1.63 -8.86 24.29
N PRO A 170 1.29 -8.74 23.00
CA PRO A 170 1.30 -9.88 22.08
C PRO A 170 2.69 -10.53 22.00
N PRO A 171 2.76 -11.87 21.83
CA PRO A 171 4.04 -12.57 21.75
C PRO A 171 4.79 -12.24 20.46
N LEU A 172 6.12 -12.37 20.50
CA LEU A 172 7.01 -12.24 19.35
C LEU A 172 6.57 -13.08 18.14
N SER A 173 6.13 -14.31 18.41
CA SER A 173 5.66 -15.27 17.42
C SER A 173 4.45 -14.79 16.62
N SER A 174 3.69 -13.81 17.12
CA SER A 174 2.59 -13.20 16.36
C SER A 174 3.10 -12.49 15.10
N LEU A 175 4.26 -11.81 15.18
CA LEU A 175 4.86 -11.18 13.99
C LEU A 175 5.44 -12.21 13.03
N ASP A 176 5.99 -13.32 13.54
CA ASP A 176 6.49 -14.42 12.71
C ASP A 176 5.35 -15.09 11.93
N PHE A 177 4.19 -15.27 12.56
CA PHE A 177 2.97 -15.74 11.90
C PHE A 177 2.53 -14.80 10.78
N VAL A 178 2.42 -13.50 11.07
CA VAL A 178 2.01 -12.49 10.07
C VAL A 178 2.98 -12.47 8.89
N GLU A 179 4.28 -12.48 9.17
CA GLU A 179 5.31 -12.50 8.14
C GLU A 179 5.22 -13.76 7.26
N THR A 180 5.07 -14.93 7.88
CA THR A 180 4.92 -16.20 7.15
C THR A 180 3.69 -16.15 6.24
N ALA A 181 2.53 -15.75 6.78
CA ALA A 181 1.29 -15.66 6.03
C ALA A 181 1.39 -14.69 4.85
N VAL A 182 1.97 -13.49 5.06
CA VAL A 182 2.20 -12.49 4.00
C VAL A 182 3.15 -13.04 2.91
N ASN A 183 4.23 -13.72 3.30
CA ASN A 183 5.19 -14.27 2.35
C ASN A 183 4.59 -15.40 1.50
N THR A 184 3.69 -16.22 2.06
CA THR A 184 3.05 -17.35 1.36
C THR A 184 1.75 -17.00 0.64
N ALA A 185 1.23 -15.78 0.80
CA ALA A 185 -0.08 -15.37 0.26
C ALA A 185 -0.16 -15.39 -1.28
N ILE A 186 0.98 -15.25 -1.97
CA ILE A 186 1.06 -15.29 -3.44
C ILE A 186 1.82 -16.54 -3.85
N LYS A 187 1.11 -17.51 -4.43
CA LYS A 187 1.71 -18.76 -4.88
C LYS A 187 2.60 -18.54 -6.13
N PRO A 188 3.79 -19.16 -6.23
CA PRO A 188 4.71 -18.94 -7.36
C PRO A 188 4.17 -19.37 -8.73
N ASP A 189 3.32 -20.40 -8.75
CA ASP A 189 2.71 -21.01 -9.94
C ASP A 189 1.42 -20.30 -10.39
N LEU A 190 0.99 -19.28 -9.66
CA LEU A 190 -0.26 -18.57 -9.94
C LEU A 190 -0.14 -17.71 -11.20
N GLN A 191 -0.99 -18.00 -12.18
CA GLN A 191 -1.12 -17.18 -13.39
C GLN A 191 -1.90 -15.91 -13.05
N LEU A 192 -1.24 -14.75 -13.16
CA LEU A 192 -1.79 -13.45 -12.83
C LEU A 192 -1.61 -12.50 -14.02
N HIS A 193 -2.63 -11.70 -14.30
CA HIS A 193 -2.47 -10.57 -15.23
C HIS A 193 -1.48 -9.54 -14.64
N GLU A 194 -0.82 -8.75 -15.51
CA GLU A 194 0.13 -7.72 -15.06
C GLU A 194 -0.46 -6.79 -14.00
N THR A 195 -1.72 -6.39 -14.18
CA THR A 195 -2.47 -5.54 -13.25
C THR A 195 -2.59 -6.16 -11.86
N GLN A 196 -2.91 -7.45 -11.79
CA GLN A 196 -3.02 -8.19 -10.52
C GLN A 196 -1.63 -8.40 -9.90
N LYS A 197 -0.65 -8.80 -10.71
CA LYS A 197 0.74 -9.01 -10.27
C LYS A 197 1.34 -7.73 -9.68
N ALA A 198 1.14 -6.58 -10.34
CA ALA A 198 1.55 -5.27 -9.86
C ALA A 198 0.99 -4.98 -8.46
N ASN A 199 -0.33 -5.03 -8.30
CA ASN A 199 -0.98 -4.74 -7.02
C ASN A 199 -0.53 -5.70 -5.91
N LEU A 200 -0.52 -7.00 -6.20
CA LEU A 200 -0.21 -8.03 -5.22
C LEU A 200 1.25 -7.96 -4.77
N ARG A 201 2.21 -7.86 -5.69
CA ARG A 201 3.64 -7.81 -5.34
C ARG A 201 4.01 -6.56 -4.59
N ILE A 202 3.55 -5.39 -5.04
CA ILE A 202 3.82 -4.12 -4.34
C ILE A 202 3.18 -4.15 -2.95
N THR A 203 1.93 -4.63 -2.83
CA THR A 203 1.25 -4.74 -1.53
C THR A 203 1.95 -5.73 -0.59
N GLN A 204 2.39 -6.89 -1.09
CA GLN A 204 3.14 -7.88 -0.30
C GLN A 204 4.44 -7.29 0.25
N LEU A 205 5.23 -6.64 -0.61
CA LEU A 205 6.51 -6.04 -0.22
C LEU A 205 6.31 -4.88 0.77
N TRP A 206 5.25 -4.09 0.57
CA TRP A 206 4.86 -3.07 1.54
C TRP A 206 4.47 -3.66 2.89
N LEU A 207 3.66 -4.72 2.94
CA LEU A 207 3.31 -5.40 4.20
C LEU A 207 4.54 -5.98 4.89
N ARG A 208 5.48 -6.58 4.15
CA ARG A 208 6.80 -7.01 4.68
C ARG A 208 7.55 -5.83 5.32
N MET A 209 7.51 -4.65 4.69
CA MET A 209 8.08 -3.43 5.28
C MET A 209 7.36 -2.96 6.54
N ILE A 210 6.04 -3.08 6.60
CA ILE A 210 5.27 -2.72 7.82
C ILE A 210 5.66 -3.64 8.97
N VAL A 211 5.74 -4.96 8.75
CA VAL A 211 6.20 -5.92 9.76
C VAL A 211 7.62 -5.60 10.21
N TRP A 212 8.54 -5.31 9.27
CA TRP A 212 9.91 -4.93 9.60
C TRP A 212 9.97 -3.64 10.44
N LYS A 213 9.21 -2.60 10.09
CA LYS A 213 9.14 -1.35 10.86
C LYS A 213 8.61 -1.60 12.28
N LEU A 214 7.68 -2.54 12.46
CA LEU A 214 7.24 -2.98 13.78
C LEU A 214 8.38 -3.66 14.56
N ARG A 215 9.08 -4.62 13.95
CA ARG A 215 10.23 -5.30 14.56
C ARG A 215 11.34 -4.32 14.95
N LEU A 216 11.66 -3.36 14.08
CA LEU A 216 12.62 -2.29 14.37
C LEU A 216 12.23 -1.52 15.63
N ARG A 217 10.98 -1.06 15.71
CA ARG A 217 10.49 -0.27 16.84
C ARG A 217 10.43 -1.07 18.14
N LEU A 218 10.13 -2.36 18.07
CA LEU A 218 10.08 -3.25 19.24
C LEU A 218 11.47 -3.77 19.65
N GLY A 219 12.53 -3.42 18.92
CA GLY A 219 13.90 -3.85 19.22
C GLY A 219 14.19 -5.31 18.91
N HIS A 220 13.46 -5.90 17.95
CA HIS A 220 13.57 -7.32 17.59
C HIS A 220 14.60 -7.60 16.48
N LEU A 221 15.34 -6.57 16.02
CA LEU A 221 16.32 -6.72 14.94
C LEU A 221 17.73 -6.97 15.49
N SER A 222 18.54 -7.69 14.70
CA SER A 222 19.95 -7.93 14.98
C SER A 222 20.74 -7.96 13.68
N GLU A 223 21.96 -7.41 13.66
CA GLU A 223 22.87 -7.52 12.50
C GLU A 223 23.25 -8.97 12.18
N ASN A 224 23.38 -9.82 13.20
CA ASN A 224 23.82 -11.21 13.04
C ASN A 224 22.66 -12.21 12.90
N ALA A 225 21.43 -11.75 12.68
CA ALA A 225 20.29 -12.64 12.52
C ALA A 225 20.42 -13.47 11.23
N HIS A 226 20.14 -14.78 11.32
CA HIS A 226 20.16 -15.67 10.15
C HIS A 226 19.11 -15.33 9.10
N GLN A 227 17.96 -14.82 9.54
CA GLN A 227 16.87 -14.40 8.66
C GLN A 227 17.04 -12.93 8.30
N HIS A 228 17.10 -12.61 6.99
CA HIS A 228 17.26 -11.24 6.52
C HIS A 228 16.16 -10.29 7.03
N SER A 229 14.92 -10.77 7.23
CA SER A 229 13.81 -9.98 7.76
C SER A 229 13.98 -9.51 9.20
N LEU A 230 14.94 -10.09 9.92
CA LEU A 230 15.32 -9.73 11.28
C LEU A 230 16.57 -8.84 11.32
N THR A 231 17.10 -8.38 10.18
CA THR A 231 18.27 -7.49 10.13
C THR A 231 17.89 -6.04 9.83
N TYR A 232 18.78 -5.11 10.16
CA TYR A 232 18.62 -3.69 9.80
C TYR A 232 18.73 -3.45 8.29
N GLN A 233 19.34 -4.36 7.53
CA GLN A 233 19.54 -4.24 6.08
C GLN A 233 18.38 -4.79 5.25
N TYR A 234 17.34 -5.36 5.89
CA TYR A 234 16.19 -5.91 5.18
C TYR A 234 15.53 -4.99 4.14
N PRO A 235 15.41 -3.66 4.36
CA PRO A 235 14.82 -2.78 3.36
C PRO A 235 15.54 -2.84 2.00
N LEU A 236 16.85 -3.11 1.98
CA LEU A 236 17.63 -3.26 0.75
C LEU A 236 17.23 -4.54 -0.01
N VAL A 237 16.97 -5.63 0.70
CA VAL A 237 16.46 -6.88 0.12
C VAL A 237 15.07 -6.65 -0.49
N VAL A 238 14.20 -5.94 0.24
CA VAL A 238 12.84 -5.62 -0.25
C VAL A 238 12.88 -4.69 -1.47
N ALA A 239 13.80 -3.74 -1.52
CA ALA A 239 14.00 -2.87 -2.67
C ALA A 239 14.42 -3.66 -3.93
N LYS A 240 15.37 -4.58 -3.78
CA LYS A 240 15.78 -5.47 -4.87
C LYS A 240 14.63 -6.34 -5.36
N ASP A 241 13.88 -6.96 -4.43
CA ASP A 241 12.69 -7.77 -4.76
C ASP A 241 11.63 -6.94 -5.50
N LEU A 242 11.45 -5.68 -5.10
CA LEU A 242 10.54 -4.73 -5.73
C LEU A 242 10.97 -4.43 -7.16
N THR A 243 12.22 -4.01 -7.37
CA THR A 243 12.80 -3.76 -8.70
C THR A 243 12.61 -4.97 -9.61
N LEU A 244 12.98 -6.17 -9.15
CA LEU A 244 12.85 -7.40 -9.94
C LEU A 244 11.40 -7.75 -10.26
N SER A 245 10.46 -7.45 -9.35
CA SER A 245 9.04 -7.76 -9.52
C SER A 245 8.31 -6.81 -10.46
N THR A 246 8.79 -5.56 -10.61
CA THR A 246 8.10 -4.51 -11.37
C THR A 246 8.80 -4.10 -12.66
N ARG A 247 10.09 -4.40 -12.85
CA ARG A 247 10.85 -3.96 -14.05
C ARG A 247 10.27 -4.41 -15.39
N ASP A 248 9.61 -5.57 -15.40
CA ASP A 248 9.05 -6.18 -16.60
C ASP A 248 7.54 -5.87 -16.76
N LEU A 249 6.97 -5.04 -15.87
CA LEU A 249 5.55 -4.66 -15.93
C LEU A 249 5.37 -3.34 -16.68
N SER A 250 4.28 -3.24 -17.43
CA SER A 250 3.87 -1.96 -18.01
C SER A 250 3.54 -0.94 -16.91
N ILE A 251 3.91 0.33 -17.13
CA ILE A 251 3.61 1.43 -16.19
C ILE A 251 2.09 1.56 -15.98
N ASP A 252 1.30 1.37 -17.05
CA ASP A 252 -0.16 1.44 -16.97
C ASP A 252 -0.74 0.37 -16.04
N SER A 253 -0.19 -0.85 -16.04
CA SER A 253 -0.64 -1.92 -15.13
C SER A 253 -0.47 -1.57 -13.64
N ILE A 254 0.47 -0.68 -13.34
CA ILE A 254 0.74 -0.17 -11.99
C ILE A 254 -0.11 1.10 -11.72
N LYS A 255 -0.17 2.01 -12.70
CA LYS A 255 -0.86 3.32 -12.61
C LYS A 255 -2.35 3.17 -12.27
N ILE A 256 -3.03 2.17 -12.81
CA ILE A 256 -4.48 1.95 -12.60
C ILE A 256 -4.90 1.78 -11.13
N HIS A 257 -3.98 1.39 -10.24
CA HIS A 257 -4.25 1.20 -8.81
C HIS A 257 -4.26 2.52 -8.03
N GLY A 258 -3.93 3.63 -8.71
CA GLY A 258 -4.02 4.98 -8.17
C GLY A 258 -2.91 5.32 -7.18
N ILE A 259 -3.09 6.46 -6.51
CA ILE A 259 -2.11 7.04 -5.57
C ILE A 259 -1.73 6.09 -4.43
N GLY A 260 -2.63 5.18 -4.03
CA GLY A 260 -2.40 4.23 -2.96
C GLY A 260 -1.27 3.23 -3.25
N VAL A 261 -0.88 3.02 -4.51
CA VAL A 261 0.34 2.25 -4.85
C VAL A 261 1.58 3.13 -4.77
N THR A 262 1.52 4.38 -5.24
CA THR A 262 2.61 5.36 -5.08
C THR A 262 2.98 5.54 -3.60
N GLU A 263 1.99 5.63 -2.72
CA GLU A 263 2.16 5.69 -1.27
C GLU A 263 2.93 4.50 -0.70
N LYS A 264 2.60 3.29 -1.14
CA LYS A 264 3.27 2.06 -0.70
C LYS A 264 4.73 2.03 -1.13
N LEU A 265 5.01 2.43 -2.38
CA LEU A 265 6.37 2.53 -2.90
C LEU A 265 7.18 3.58 -2.13
N TYR A 266 6.57 4.73 -1.84
CA TYR A 266 7.19 5.77 -1.02
C TYR A 266 7.55 5.25 0.39
N ASP A 267 6.64 4.51 1.05
CA ASP A 267 6.91 3.94 2.38
C ASP A 267 8.10 2.95 2.38
N ILE A 268 8.28 2.20 1.28
CA ILE A 268 9.41 1.27 1.09
C ILE A 268 10.70 2.06 0.86
N VAL A 269 10.72 2.95 -0.12
CA VAL A 269 11.92 3.68 -0.53
C VAL A 269 12.42 4.62 0.56
N SER A 270 11.52 5.22 1.35
CA SER A 270 11.88 6.02 2.51
C SER A 270 12.67 5.19 3.55
N ALA A 271 12.28 3.93 3.79
CA ALA A 271 13.04 3.04 4.67
C ALA A 271 14.40 2.64 4.08
N VAL A 272 14.50 2.52 2.75
CA VAL A 272 15.78 2.26 2.06
C VAL A 272 16.75 3.42 2.27
N VAL A 273 16.28 4.66 2.09
CA VAL A 273 17.08 5.88 2.32
C VAL A 273 17.60 5.92 3.77
N ASP A 274 16.74 5.64 4.75
CA ASP A 274 17.13 5.61 6.16
C ASP A 274 18.23 4.57 6.47
N VAL A 275 18.20 3.41 5.80
CA VAL A 275 19.22 2.37 5.97
C VAL A 275 20.52 2.76 5.27
N LEU A 276 20.47 3.23 4.03
CA LEU A 276 21.65 3.66 3.28
C LEU A 276 22.40 4.80 3.98
N ALA A 277 21.67 5.71 4.65
CA ALA A 277 22.27 6.77 5.45
C ALA A 277 23.04 6.28 6.68
N ARG A 278 22.75 5.08 7.18
CA ARG A 278 23.32 4.53 8.42
C ARG A 278 24.34 3.42 8.18
N VAL A 279 24.38 2.84 6.98
CA VAL A 279 25.33 1.79 6.60
C VAL A 279 26.56 2.45 5.97
N PRO A 280 27.76 2.36 6.58
CA PRO A 280 28.97 2.74 5.87
C PRO A 280 29.16 1.79 4.68
N VAL A 281 29.01 2.31 3.46
CA VAL A 281 29.32 1.60 2.22
C VAL A 281 30.83 1.39 2.18
N THR A 282 31.33 0.36 2.86
CA THR A 282 32.70 -0.08 2.72
C THR A 282 32.79 -0.92 1.43
N PRO A 283 33.66 -0.58 0.47
CA PRO A 283 33.78 -1.29 -0.80
C PRO A 283 34.46 -2.67 -0.65
N SER A 284 34.33 -3.33 0.51
CA SER A 284 35.10 -4.53 0.84
C SER A 284 34.39 -5.41 1.87
N SER A 285 33.30 -6.07 1.46
CA SER A 285 32.95 -7.37 2.05
C SER A 285 32.88 -8.42 0.94
N PRO A 286 33.75 -9.44 0.93
CA PRO A 286 33.71 -10.54 -0.04
C PRO A 286 32.55 -11.52 0.18
N GLN A 287 31.59 -11.18 1.04
CA GLN A 287 30.50 -12.07 1.43
C GLN A 287 29.16 -11.32 1.31
N GLY A 288 28.49 -11.44 0.15
CA GLY A 288 27.02 -11.32 0.12
C GLY A 288 26.33 -10.55 -1.00
N LEU A 289 27.02 -9.89 -1.94
CA LEU A 289 26.38 -9.25 -3.10
C LEU A 289 27.07 -9.62 -4.42
N ALA A 290 27.25 -10.92 -4.65
CA ALA A 290 27.54 -11.44 -5.98
C ALA A 290 26.23 -11.58 -6.77
N MET A 291 26.14 -10.93 -7.94
CA MET A 291 25.04 -10.92 -8.92
C MET A 291 23.80 -10.09 -8.54
N GLY A 292 23.84 -8.77 -8.80
CA GLY A 292 22.68 -7.89 -8.72
C GLY A 292 23.00 -6.42 -9.00
N THR A 293 21.97 -5.62 -9.26
CA THR A 293 22.00 -4.15 -9.22
C THR A 293 22.48 -3.67 -7.85
N SER A 294 23.15 -2.52 -7.79
CA SER A 294 23.55 -1.94 -6.51
C SER A 294 22.32 -1.43 -5.74
N PRO A 295 22.35 -1.33 -4.40
CA PRO A 295 21.25 -0.73 -3.64
C PRO A 295 20.90 0.70 -4.09
N GLU A 296 21.87 1.43 -4.63
CA GLU A 296 21.67 2.77 -5.21
C GLU A 296 20.91 2.71 -6.54
N ASP A 297 21.19 1.70 -7.38
CA ASP A 297 20.43 1.46 -8.62
C ASP A 297 18.98 1.08 -8.33
N ASP A 298 18.73 0.25 -7.30
CA ASP A 298 17.38 -0.12 -6.88
C ASP A 298 16.61 1.11 -6.35
N LEU A 299 17.26 1.95 -5.53
CA LEU A 299 16.72 3.23 -5.08
C LEU A 299 16.35 4.13 -6.27
N LEU A 300 17.27 4.31 -7.21
CA LEU A 300 17.06 5.13 -8.40
C LEU A 300 15.92 4.60 -9.27
N TYR A 301 15.85 3.28 -9.46
CA TYR A 301 14.76 2.65 -10.19
C TYR A 301 13.40 2.92 -9.52
N ILE A 302 13.27 2.69 -8.21
CA ILE A 302 12.01 2.88 -7.49
C ILE A 302 11.59 4.35 -7.48
N ARG A 303 12.54 5.27 -7.32
CA ARG A 303 12.31 6.72 -7.44
C ARG A 303 11.77 7.08 -8.82
N ASN A 304 12.41 6.61 -9.90
CA ASN A 304 11.96 6.82 -11.28
C ASN A 304 10.61 6.17 -11.57
N LEU A 305 10.27 5.07 -10.89
CA LEU A 305 8.94 4.48 -10.97
C LEU A 305 7.91 5.37 -10.27
N ILE A 306 8.19 5.87 -9.06
CA ILE A 306 7.30 6.78 -8.31
C ILE A 306 6.94 8.00 -9.16
N THR A 307 7.90 8.64 -9.83
CA THR A 307 7.63 9.85 -10.64
C THR A 307 6.61 9.64 -11.76
N LYS A 308 6.48 8.40 -12.27
CA LYS A 308 5.54 8.04 -13.34
C LYS A 308 4.14 7.67 -12.84
N LEU A 309 3.94 7.59 -11.53
CA LEU A 309 2.69 7.16 -10.91
C LEU A 309 1.86 8.33 -10.37
N PRO A 310 0.55 8.14 -10.08
CA PRO A 310 -0.33 9.21 -9.63
C PRO A 310 0.18 9.84 -8.33
N GLY A 311 0.24 11.18 -8.29
CA GLY A 311 0.82 11.95 -7.17
C GLY A 311 2.35 11.88 -7.07
N GLY A 312 3.01 11.08 -7.90
CA GLY A 312 4.45 10.83 -7.89
C GLY A 312 5.28 12.09 -8.07
N ALA A 313 5.24 12.65 -9.28
CA ALA A 313 6.02 13.84 -9.63
C ALA A 313 5.64 15.09 -8.80
N SER A 314 4.37 15.26 -8.45
CA SER A 314 3.88 16.47 -7.77
C SER A 314 4.04 16.45 -6.25
N THR A 315 3.99 15.26 -5.62
CA THR A 315 3.96 15.14 -4.15
C THR A 315 5.11 14.28 -3.63
N TYR A 316 5.24 13.04 -4.10
CA TYR A 316 6.16 12.07 -3.48
C TYR A 316 7.62 12.28 -3.89
N GLU A 317 7.87 12.76 -5.10
CA GLU A 317 9.23 13.05 -5.58
C GLU A 317 9.88 14.20 -4.79
N PRO A 318 9.24 15.38 -4.60
CA PRO A 318 9.77 16.42 -3.72
C PRO A 318 10.00 15.95 -2.28
N LEU A 319 9.11 15.12 -1.74
CA LEU A 319 9.24 14.57 -0.39
C LEU A 319 10.45 13.63 -0.27
N LEU A 320 10.63 12.75 -1.28
CA LEU A 320 11.74 11.81 -1.31
C LEU A 320 13.08 12.52 -1.48
N GLU A 321 13.15 13.51 -2.38
CA GLU A 321 14.36 14.31 -2.57
C GLU A 321 14.76 15.03 -1.27
N LYS A 322 13.78 15.65 -0.59
CA LYS A 322 14.02 16.27 0.72
C LYS A 322 14.51 15.25 1.76
N HIS A 323 13.93 14.05 1.80
CA HIS A 323 14.36 12.99 2.73
C HIS A 323 15.80 12.55 2.43
N ILE A 324 16.15 12.33 1.16
CA ILE A 324 17.51 11.97 0.73
C ILE A 324 18.52 13.05 1.16
N GLN A 325 18.23 14.32 0.91
CA GLN A 325 19.10 15.44 1.29
C GLN A 325 19.30 15.57 2.82
N GLN A 326 18.28 15.19 3.60
CA GLN A 326 18.36 15.23 5.06
C GLN A 326 19.06 14.01 5.66
N ALA A 327 18.96 12.86 5.00
CA ALA A 327 19.48 11.59 5.51
C ALA A 327 20.92 11.33 5.07
N LEU A 328 21.26 11.61 3.80
CA LEU A 328 22.61 11.43 3.27
C LEU A 328 23.41 12.72 3.48
N PRO A 329 24.55 12.70 4.19
CA PRO A 329 25.40 13.88 4.30
C PRO A 329 25.84 14.33 2.91
N SER A 330 25.76 15.64 2.62
CA SER A 330 26.28 16.19 1.37
C SER A 330 27.75 15.77 1.20
N PRO A 331 28.21 15.41 -0.01
CA PRO A 331 29.64 15.25 -0.24
C PRO A 331 30.30 16.57 0.15
N GLY A 332 31.14 16.54 1.20
CA GLY A 332 31.92 17.70 1.60
C GLY A 332 32.73 18.21 0.40
N PRO A 333 33.12 19.50 0.38
CA PRO A 333 33.88 20.04 -0.73
C PRO A 333 35.12 19.17 -0.95
N SER A 334 35.26 18.61 -2.16
CA SER A 334 36.49 17.94 -2.59
C SER A 334 37.64 18.87 -2.27
N VAL A 335 38.46 18.49 -1.29
CA VAL A 335 39.74 19.15 -1.04
C VAL A 335 40.57 18.84 -2.27
N ALA A 336 40.56 19.78 -3.23
CA ALA A 336 41.47 19.76 -4.34
C ALA A 336 42.88 19.75 -3.73
N HIS A 337 43.58 18.62 -3.86
CA HIS A 337 44.99 18.53 -3.54
C HIS A 337 45.72 19.50 -4.48
N SER A 338 45.95 20.72 -4.00
CA SER A 338 46.90 21.63 -4.59
C SER A 338 48.30 21.09 -4.31
N SER A 339 48.89 20.45 -5.31
CA SER A 339 50.31 20.12 -5.31
C SER A 339 51.13 21.41 -5.11
N PRO A 340 52.17 21.41 -4.26
CA PRO A 340 53.01 22.59 -4.08
C PRO A 340 53.87 22.83 -5.34
N PRO A 341 54.20 24.09 -5.67
CA PRO A 341 55.00 24.38 -6.84
C PRO A 341 56.46 23.98 -6.60
N ILE A 342 57.04 23.30 -7.58
CA ILE A 342 58.46 22.94 -7.64
C ILE A 342 59.27 24.23 -7.81
N SER A 343 60.06 24.59 -6.79
CA SER A 343 61.05 25.66 -6.88
C SER A 343 62.19 25.26 -7.83
N ARG A 344 62.28 25.93 -8.99
CA ARG A 344 63.47 25.87 -9.85
C ARG A 344 64.62 26.61 -9.18
N VAL A 345 65.70 25.88 -8.93
CA VAL A 345 67.01 26.43 -8.58
C VAL A 345 67.66 26.93 -9.87
N ASN A 346 67.96 28.24 -9.94
CA ASN A 346 68.78 28.81 -11.01
C ASN A 346 70.25 28.48 -10.77
N SER A 347 70.95 28.09 -11.83
CA SER A 347 72.42 28.06 -11.93
C SER A 347 72.91 29.35 -12.57
#